data_AF-A0A6G0X9C5-F1
#
_entry.id   AF-A0A6G0X9C5-F1
#
_cell.length_a   1.000
_cell.length_b   1.000
_cell.length_c   1.000
_cell.angle_alpha   90.00
_cell.angle_beta   90.00
_cell.angle_gamma   90.00
#
_symmetry.space_group_name_H-M   'P 1'
#
loop_
_entity.id
_entity.type
_entity.pdbx_description
1 polymer ?
#
loop_
_entity_poly.entity_id
_entity_poly.type
_entity_poly.pdbx_seq_one_letter_code
_entity_poly.pdbx_strand_id
1 'polypeptide(L)'
;MNDAARRGFSKLVCYLHQQGKTCTTDAMDDAAVNGHLDIVRFLHMYRHEGCTTDAIDLAARNGHLEVVKYLTFHRFEGCTDNAMNDAAAYGHDRIVAFLKQHWMARSNYERAATLAHRAGHGAIASLLGRSFF
;
A
#
# COMPACT_ATOMS: atom_id res chain seq x y z
N MET A 1 0.08 -3.14 -20.67
CA MET A 1 1.05 -3.39 -19.57
C MET A 1 0.33 -3.38 -18.22
N ASN A 2 -0.59 -2.45 -17.98
CA ASN A 2 -1.44 -2.39 -16.78
C ASN A 2 -2.06 -3.75 -16.41
N ASP A 3 -2.78 -4.37 -17.34
CA ASP A 3 -3.40 -5.69 -17.09
C ASP A 3 -2.40 -6.79 -16.73
N ALA A 4 -1.20 -6.77 -17.32
CA ALA A 4 -0.15 -7.74 -17.01
C ALA A 4 0.42 -7.50 -15.62
N ALA A 5 0.57 -6.23 -15.23
CA ALA A 5 1.02 -5.83 -13.90
C ALA A 5 0.00 -6.21 -12.83
N ARG A 6 -1.29 -5.92 -13.06
CA ARG A 6 -2.41 -6.31 -12.20
C ARG A 6 -2.49 -7.81 -11.93
N ARG A 7 -2.21 -8.64 -12.95
CA ARG A 7 -2.29 -10.11 -12.86
C ARG A 7 -1.01 -10.79 -12.38
N GLY A 8 0.05 -10.03 -12.12
CA GLY A 8 1.33 -10.62 -11.66
C GLY A 8 2.14 -11.29 -12.76
N PHE A 9 1.90 -10.94 -14.03
CA PHE A 9 2.59 -11.55 -15.17
C PHE A 9 3.93 -10.84 -15.45
N SER A 10 4.89 -10.98 -14.53
CA SER A 10 6.18 -10.25 -14.56
C SER A 10 6.95 -10.43 -15.87
N LYS A 11 6.95 -11.66 -16.43
CA LYS A 11 7.58 -11.92 -17.75
C LYS A 11 6.91 -11.14 -18.88
N LEU A 12 5.58 -11.02 -18.85
CA LEU A 12 4.84 -10.27 -19.85
C LEU A 12 5.05 -8.76 -19.65
N VAL A 13 5.18 -8.27 -18.41
CA VAL A 13 5.55 -6.88 -18.12
C VAL A 13 6.91 -6.54 -18.72
N CYS A 14 7.94 -7.37 -18.47
CA CYS A 14 9.27 -7.17 -19.05
C CYS A 14 9.24 -7.18 -20.58
N TYR A 15 8.52 -8.13 -21.18
CA TYR A 15 8.36 -8.21 -22.63
C TYR A 15 7.69 -6.95 -23.19
N LEU A 16 6.57 -6.51 -22.62
CA LEU A 16 5.86 -5.32 -23.08
C LEU A 16 6.72 -4.05 -22.93
N HIS A 17 7.55 -3.97 -21.88
CA HIS A 17 8.50 -2.88 -21.69
C HIS A 17 9.58 -2.86 -22.77
N GLN A 18 10.17 -4.01 -23.09
CA GLN A 18 11.17 -4.13 -24.16
C GLN A 18 10.59 -3.76 -25.54
N GLN A 19 9.30 -4.00 -25.76
CA GLN A 19 8.58 -3.60 -26.97
C GLN A 19 8.18 -2.12 -27.00
N GLY A 20 8.62 -1.31 -26.02
CA GLY A 20 8.32 0.11 -25.93
C GLY A 20 6.83 0.42 -25.70
N LYS A 21 6.06 -0.55 -25.17
CA LYS A 21 4.63 -0.33 -24.90
C LYS A 21 4.46 0.62 -23.71
N THR A 22 3.50 1.53 -23.82
CA THR A 22 3.16 2.47 -22.76
C THR A 22 2.39 1.80 -21.62
N CYS A 23 2.44 2.42 -20.45
CA CYS A 23 1.58 2.14 -19.30
C CYS A 23 1.10 3.45 -18.68
N THR A 24 0.25 3.35 -17.67
CA THR A 24 -0.20 4.46 -16.82
C THR A 24 0.19 4.16 -15.37
N THR A 25 -0.14 5.08 -14.45
CA THR A 25 -0.02 4.87 -13.00
C THR A 25 -0.73 3.59 -12.54
N ASP A 26 -1.83 3.21 -13.21
CA ASP A 26 -2.57 1.97 -12.93
C ASP A 26 -1.68 0.73 -12.94
N ALA A 27 -0.60 0.70 -13.73
CA ALA A 27 0.30 -0.45 -13.72
C ALA A 27 0.97 -0.66 -12.37
N MET A 28 1.43 0.40 -11.71
CA MET A 28 2.06 0.30 -10.39
C MET A 28 1.00 0.20 -9.29
N ASP A 29 -0.10 0.95 -9.41
CA ASP A 29 -1.21 0.91 -8.46
C ASP A 29 -1.81 -0.50 -8.40
N ASP A 30 -2.17 -1.09 -9.54
CA ASP A 30 -2.74 -2.44 -9.59
C ASP A 30 -1.74 -3.52 -9.16
N ALA A 31 -0.46 -3.38 -9.49
CA ALA A 31 0.56 -4.30 -9.01
C ALA A 31 0.69 -4.24 -7.48
N ALA A 32 0.61 -3.03 -6.90
CA ALA A 32 0.66 -2.83 -5.47
C ALA A 32 -0.57 -3.40 -4.76
N VAL A 33 -1.77 -3.12 -5.30
CA VAL A 33 -3.06 -3.64 -4.82
C VAL A 33 -3.06 -5.17 -4.75
N ASN A 34 -2.41 -5.85 -5.70
CA ASN A 34 -2.36 -7.31 -5.78
C ASN A 34 -1.08 -7.92 -5.16
N GLY A 35 -0.23 -7.11 -4.52
CA GLY A 35 0.93 -7.60 -3.78
C GLY A 35 2.13 -8.03 -4.65
N HIS A 36 2.15 -7.64 -5.92
CA HIS A 36 3.20 -7.99 -6.88
C HIS A 36 4.45 -7.10 -6.72
N LEU A 37 5.15 -7.25 -5.59
CA LEU A 37 6.31 -6.43 -5.23
C LEU A 37 7.43 -6.43 -6.29
N ASP A 38 7.66 -7.55 -6.96
CA ASP A 38 8.64 -7.67 -8.05
C ASP A 38 8.29 -6.75 -9.23
N ILE A 39 6.99 -6.68 -9.58
CA ILE A 39 6.49 -5.78 -10.62
C ILE A 39 6.55 -4.32 -10.14
N VAL A 40 6.19 -4.03 -8.89
CA VAL A 40 6.30 -2.68 -8.31
C VAL A 40 7.75 -2.17 -8.40
N ARG A 41 8.72 -3.00 -8.00
CA ARG A 41 10.16 -2.68 -8.12
C ARG A 41 10.57 -2.44 -9.56
N PHE A 42 10.15 -3.32 -10.47
CA PHE A 42 10.46 -3.19 -11.88
C PHE A 42 9.91 -1.88 -12.47
N LEU A 43 8.64 -1.59 -12.23
CA LEU A 43 8.00 -0.37 -12.71
C LEU A 43 8.67 0.86 -12.09
N HIS A 44 9.01 0.83 -10.80
CA HIS A 44 9.73 1.94 -10.16
C HIS A 44 11.10 2.21 -10.79
N MET A 45 11.87 1.16 -11.13
CA MET A 45 13.22 1.33 -11.67
C MET A 45 13.25 1.72 -13.15
N TYR A 46 12.29 1.24 -13.95
CA TYR A 46 12.37 1.33 -15.42
C TYR A 46 11.26 2.18 -16.06
N ARG A 47 10.28 2.65 -15.28
CA ARG A 47 9.16 3.49 -15.74
C ARG A 47 9.14 4.81 -14.97
N HIS A 48 8.55 5.83 -15.59
CA HIS A 48 8.52 7.20 -15.04
C HIS A 48 7.09 7.67 -14.74
N GLU A 49 6.08 6.90 -15.13
CA GLU A 49 4.67 7.18 -14.88
C GLU A 49 4.34 7.26 -13.37
N GLY A 50 5.06 6.50 -12.55
CA GLY A 50 4.87 6.50 -11.09
C GLY A 50 3.65 5.72 -10.63
N CYS A 51 3.11 6.11 -9.48
CA CYS A 51 1.90 5.57 -8.88
C CYS A 51 1.04 6.72 -8.33
N THR A 52 -0.14 6.40 -7.81
CA THR A 52 -0.96 7.32 -7.03
C THR A 52 -0.94 6.92 -5.54
N THR A 53 -1.67 7.65 -4.70
CA THR A 53 -1.89 7.26 -3.30
C THR A 53 -2.59 5.91 -3.15
N ASP A 54 -3.33 5.48 -4.17
CA ASP A 54 -4.06 4.20 -4.17
C ASP A 54 -3.11 3.01 -4.04
N ALA A 55 -1.87 3.12 -4.54
CA ALA A 55 -0.89 2.05 -4.43
C ALA A 55 -0.62 1.65 -2.97
N ILE A 56 -0.42 2.62 -2.06
CA ILE A 56 -0.21 2.32 -0.64
C ILE A 56 -1.55 2.05 0.07
N ASP A 57 -2.58 2.85 -0.20
CA ASP A 57 -3.88 2.72 0.47
C ASP A 57 -4.48 1.32 0.26
N LEU A 58 -4.49 0.84 -0.99
CA LEU A 58 -5.07 -0.45 -1.34
C LEU A 58 -4.14 -1.62 -1.01
N ALA A 59 -2.81 -1.45 -1.11
CA ALA A 59 -1.87 -2.45 -0.60
C ALA A 59 -2.01 -2.64 0.93
N ALA A 60 -2.25 -1.55 1.67
CA ALA A 60 -2.49 -1.58 3.11
C ALA A 60 -3.80 -2.29 3.44
N ARG A 61 -4.88 -1.98 2.71
CA ARG A 61 -6.17 -2.67 2.82
C ARG A 61 -6.07 -4.18 2.57
N ASN A 62 -5.24 -4.60 1.60
CA ASN A 62 -5.10 -6.01 1.21
C ASN A 62 -4.00 -6.77 1.98
N GLY A 63 -3.30 -6.12 2.92
CA GLY A 63 -2.32 -6.79 3.77
C GLY A 63 -0.93 -6.97 3.14
N HIS A 64 -0.60 -6.22 2.08
CA HIS A 64 0.67 -6.34 1.37
C HIS A 64 1.79 -5.50 2.00
N LEU A 65 2.22 -5.88 3.20
CA LEU A 65 3.22 -5.15 4.01
C LEU A 65 4.50 -4.79 3.25
N GLU A 66 5.06 -5.73 2.49
CA GLU A 66 6.35 -5.50 1.80
C GLU A 66 6.22 -4.51 0.64
N VAL A 67 5.04 -4.46 0.00
CA VAL A 67 4.71 -3.41 -0.99
C VAL A 67 4.59 -2.06 -0.30
N VAL A 68 3.83 -1.98 0.81
CA VAL A 68 3.67 -0.75 1.60
C VAL A 68 5.03 -0.20 2.02
N LYS A 69 5.89 -1.03 2.63
CA LYS A 69 7.25 -0.63 3.02
C LYS A 69 8.05 -0.10 1.82
N TYR A 70 8.05 -0.83 0.72
CA TYR A 70 8.83 -0.46 -0.46
C TYR A 70 8.40 0.91 -1.00
N LEU A 71 7.10 1.10 -1.20
CA LEU A 71 6.55 2.36 -1.68
C LEU A 71 6.82 3.51 -0.69
N THR A 72 6.68 3.28 0.61
CA THR A 72 6.97 4.28 1.65
C THR A 72 8.40 4.82 1.60
N PHE A 73 9.39 3.99 1.28
CA PHE A 73 10.79 4.43 1.24
C PHE A 73 11.25 4.94 -0.13
N HIS A 74 10.54 4.64 -1.21
CA HIS A 74 11.00 4.91 -2.58
C HIS A 74 10.10 5.86 -3.38
N ARG A 75 8.90 6.19 -2.88
CA ARG A 75 7.92 7.06 -3.53
C ARG A 75 7.56 8.24 -2.64
N PHE A 76 7.15 9.34 -3.26
CA PHE A 76 6.85 10.61 -2.59
C PHE A 76 5.35 10.92 -2.59
N GLU A 77 4.55 10.19 -3.37
CA GLU A 77 3.10 10.32 -3.47
C GLU A 77 2.41 10.05 -2.13
N GLY A 78 2.96 9.09 -1.39
CA GLY A 78 2.49 8.73 -0.06
C GLY A 78 1.14 8.03 -0.02
N CYS A 79 0.49 8.12 1.13
CA CYS A 79 -0.77 7.47 1.42
C CYS A 79 -1.75 8.46 2.07
N THR A 80 -3.04 8.14 2.00
CA THR A 80 -4.07 8.89 2.73
C THR A 80 -4.37 8.23 4.07
N ASP A 81 -5.30 8.79 4.84
CA ASP A 81 -5.81 8.16 6.07
C ASP A 81 -6.50 6.81 5.78
N ASN A 82 -6.87 6.53 4.53
CA ASN A 82 -7.47 5.24 4.15
C ASN A 82 -6.51 4.08 4.37
N ALA A 83 -5.20 4.24 4.13
CA ALA A 83 -4.21 3.19 4.40
C ALA A 83 -4.29 2.70 5.85
N MET A 84 -4.34 3.64 6.81
CA MET A 84 -4.44 3.31 8.24
C MET A 84 -5.82 2.77 8.61
N ASN A 85 -6.89 3.42 8.13
CA ASN A 85 -8.27 3.03 8.44
C ASN A 85 -8.58 1.62 7.93
N ASP A 86 -8.21 1.32 6.69
CA ASP A 86 -8.46 0.02 6.07
C ASP A 86 -7.52 -1.05 6.64
N ALA A 87 -6.23 -0.78 6.84
CA ALA A 87 -5.35 -1.73 7.54
C ALA A 87 -5.90 -2.10 8.92
N ALA A 88 -6.47 -1.13 9.64
CA ALA A 88 -7.06 -1.36 10.95
C ALA A 88 -8.40 -2.13 10.87
N ALA A 89 -9.25 -1.81 9.89
CA ALA A 89 -10.54 -2.46 9.68
C ALA A 89 -10.43 -3.92 9.20
N TYR A 90 -9.37 -4.25 8.45
CA TYR A 90 -9.14 -5.61 7.91
C TYR A 90 -8.15 -6.44 8.73
N GLY A 91 -7.63 -5.91 9.84
CA GLY A 91 -6.85 -6.70 10.79
C GLY A 91 -5.35 -6.79 10.50
N HIS A 92 -4.81 -5.89 9.68
CA HIS A 92 -3.39 -5.89 9.26
C HIS A 92 -2.49 -5.20 10.30
N ASP A 93 -2.33 -5.85 11.44
CA ASP A 93 -1.56 -5.39 12.61
C ASP A 93 -0.15 -4.88 12.27
N ARG A 94 0.59 -5.61 11.43
CA ARG A 94 1.96 -5.25 11.03
C ARG A 94 2.00 -3.98 10.18
N ILE A 95 0.98 -3.77 9.34
CA ILE A 95 0.87 -2.57 8.50
C ILE A 95 0.48 -1.37 9.37
N VAL A 96 -0.49 -1.55 10.27
CA VAL A 96 -0.86 -0.51 11.25
C VAL A 96 0.36 -0.07 12.08
N ALA A 97 1.13 -1.03 12.61
CA ALA A 97 2.33 -0.73 13.37
C ALA A 97 3.38 0.02 12.53
N PHE A 98 3.59 -0.41 11.28
CA PHE A 98 4.52 0.24 10.36
C PHE A 98 4.10 1.68 10.01
N LEU A 99 2.84 1.89 9.59
CA LEU A 99 2.31 3.20 9.22
C LEU A 99 2.32 4.17 10.43
N LYS A 100 2.01 3.66 11.63
CA LYS A 100 2.07 4.44 12.87
C LYS A 100 3.49 4.93 13.18
N GLN A 101 4.50 4.08 12.94
CA GLN A 101 5.91 4.41 13.20
C GLN A 101 6.51 5.37 12.16
N HIS A 102 6.20 5.18 10.88
CA HIS A 102 6.94 5.81 9.79
C HIS A 102 6.24 6.98 9.11
N TRP A 103 4.91 7.09 9.18
CA TRP A 103 4.18 8.12 8.44
C TRP A 103 3.35 9.03 9.34
N MET A 104 2.80 8.53 10.45
CA MET A 104 1.65 9.20 11.06
C MET A 104 1.81 9.55 12.53
N ALA A 105 3.00 9.89 13.04
CA ALA A 105 3.19 10.26 14.46
C ALA A 105 2.33 11.44 14.98
N ARG A 106 1.50 12.08 14.13
CA ARG A 106 0.63 13.23 14.47
C ARG A 106 -0.84 13.11 14.02
N SER A 107 -1.28 12.01 13.42
CA SER A 107 -2.67 11.86 12.96
C SER A 107 -3.57 11.31 14.06
N ASN A 108 -4.81 11.83 14.18
CA ASN A 108 -5.81 11.28 15.10
C ASN A 108 -6.31 9.93 14.57
N TYR A 109 -5.92 8.83 15.25
CA TYR A 109 -6.32 7.47 14.86
C TYR A 109 -7.68 7.03 15.40
N GLU A 110 -8.49 7.92 15.97
CA GLU A 110 -9.81 7.60 16.51
C GLU A 110 -10.69 6.81 15.53
N ARG A 111 -10.69 7.22 14.25
CA ARG A 111 -11.46 6.53 13.21
C ARG A 111 -10.93 5.11 12.98
N ALA A 112 -9.62 4.95 12.80
CA ALA A 112 -8.99 3.65 12.61
C ALA A 112 -9.19 2.72 13.82
N ALA A 113 -9.08 3.25 15.04
CA ALA A 113 -9.34 2.51 16.28
C ALA A 113 -10.81 2.06 16.39
N THR A 114 -11.76 2.93 16.02
CA THR A 114 -13.18 2.61 15.99
C THR A 114 -13.50 1.52 14.96
N LEU A 115 -12.90 1.60 13.76
CA LEU A 115 -13.07 0.60 12.72
C LEU A 115 -12.48 -0.75 13.13
N ALA A 116 -11.27 -0.77 13.70
CA ALA A 116 -10.68 -1.98 14.27
C ALA A 116 -11.56 -2.61 15.34
N HIS A 117 -12.13 -1.81 16.25
CA HIS A 117 -13.03 -2.30 17.28
C HIS A 117 -14.30 -2.93 16.68
N ARG A 118 -14.95 -2.24 15.74
CA ARG A 118 -16.15 -2.74 15.05
C ARG A 118 -15.89 -4.02 14.25
N ALA A 119 -14.70 -4.18 13.69
CA ALA A 119 -14.28 -5.37 12.96
C ALA A 119 -13.78 -6.52 13.87
N GLY A 120 -13.71 -6.32 15.19
CA GLY A 120 -13.25 -7.34 16.15
C GLY A 120 -11.73 -7.39 16.35
N HIS A 121 -10.97 -6.44 15.81
CA HIS A 121 -9.52 -6.34 15.94
C HIS A 121 -9.11 -5.56 17.20
N GLY A 122 -9.44 -6.08 18.38
CA GLY A 122 -9.22 -5.40 19.67
C GLY A 122 -7.76 -5.04 19.98
N ALA A 123 -6.80 -5.85 19.51
CA ALA A 123 -5.37 -5.55 19.65
C ALA A 123 -4.96 -4.31 18.86
N ILE A 124 -5.50 -4.15 17.64
CA ILE A 124 -5.26 -2.99 16.78
C ILE A 124 -5.94 -1.74 17.35
N ALA A 125 -7.19 -1.86 17.83
CA ALA A 125 -7.88 -0.75 18.49
C ALA A 125 -7.10 -0.27 19.72
N SER A 126 -6.55 -1.19 20.51
CA SER A 126 -5.70 -0.88 21.66
C SER A 126 -4.36 -0.25 21.25
N LEU A 127 -3.75 -0.71 20.16
CA LEU A 127 -2.52 -0.16 19.59
C LEU A 127 -2.71 1.29 19.15
N LEU A 128 -3.87 1.62 18.57
CA LEU A 128 -4.20 2.95 18.06
C LEU A 128 -4.74 3.89 19.15
N GLY A 129 -5.49 3.38 20.13
CA GLY A 129 -6.07 4.16 21.22
C GLY A 129 -5.11 4.54 22.35
N ARG A 130 -3.91 3.95 22.42
CA ARG A 130 -2.85 4.40 23.33
C ARG A 130 -2.18 5.67 22.79
N SER A 131 -2.88 6.80 22.92
CA SER A 131 -2.26 8.12 23.00
C SER A 131 -1.84 8.29 24.46
N PHE A 132 -0.54 8.29 24.74
CA PHE A 132 -0.03 8.55 26.09
C PHE A 132 -0.44 9.96 26.54
N PHE A 133 -0.88 10.05 27.80
CA PHE A 133 -1.07 11.30 28.56
C PHE A 133 0.21 12.13 28.60
#